data_AF-A0A1V5RWU8-F1
#
_entry.id   AF-A0A1V5RWU8-F1
#
_cell.length_a   1.000
_cell.length_b   1.000
_cell.length_c   1.000
_cell.angle_alpha   90.00
_cell.angle_beta   90.00
_cell.angle_gamma   90.00
#
_symmetry.space_group_name_H-M   'P 1'
#
loop_
_entity.id
_entity.type
_entity.pdbx_description
1 polymer ?
#
loop_
_entity_poly.entity_id
_entity_poly.type
_entity_poly.pdbx_seq_one_letter_code
_entity_poly.pdbx_strand_id
1 'polypeptide(L)'
;MRTASLVLGIIGGVLAVIFALIFMASGALVGSLGGAFEIEGNLPADQAAGLVASSLYIIGGLSIVGAVLGIVGGAMAKKKNILAGIFLIVAAIPSLFTGLGIIASILFIIGGVFAFIPQKDKQAAAE
;
A
#
# COMPACT_ATOMS: atom_id res chain seq x y z
N MET A 1 17.14 -0.05 15.88
CA MET A 1 16.43 -0.52 14.68
C MET A 1 14.93 -0.20 14.70
N ARG A 2 14.31 0.07 15.86
CA ARG A 2 12.89 0.54 15.96
C ARG A 2 12.56 1.76 15.07
N THR A 3 13.52 2.64 14.81
CA THR A 3 13.33 3.81 13.94
C THR A 3 13.24 3.42 12.46
N ALA A 4 13.95 2.37 12.03
CA ALA A 4 13.97 1.96 10.63
C ALA A 4 12.63 1.36 10.20
N SER A 5 12.07 0.43 10.98
CA SER A 5 10.74 -0.16 10.70
C SER A 5 9.61 0.87 10.79
N LEU A 6 9.70 1.83 11.72
CA LEU A 6 8.74 2.92 11.81
C LEU A 6 8.78 3.83 10.59
N VAL A 7 9.98 4.28 10.19
CA VAL A 7 10.16 5.17 9.05
C VAL A 7 9.72 4.46 7.76
N LEU A 8 10.10 3.19 7.57
CA LEU A 8 9.73 2.44 6.37
C LEU A 8 8.22 2.17 6.28
N GLY A 9 7.57 1.87 7.41
CA GLY A 9 6.13 1.66 7.46
C GLY A 9 5.33 2.94 7.16
N ILE A 10 5.76 4.08 7.71
CA ILE A 10 5.14 5.38 7.44
C ILE A 10 5.37 5.79 5.98
N ILE A 11 6.60 5.67 5.45
CA ILE A 11 6.89 6.00 4.05
C ILE A 11 6.10 5.12 3.09
N GLY A 12 6.06 3.80 3.33
CA GLY A 12 5.25 2.87 2.54
C GLY A 12 3.76 3.21 2.62
N GLY A 13 3.27 3.57 3.80
CA GLY A 13 1.90 4.01 4.04
C GLY A 13 1.52 5.27 3.25
N VAL A 14 2.37 6.30 3.31
CA VAL A 14 2.15 7.56 2.58
C VAL A 14 2.19 7.34 1.08
N LEU A 15 3.12 6.52 0.57
CA LEU A 15 3.16 6.16 -0.85
C LEU A 15 1.88 5.45 -1.30
N ALA A 16 1.35 4.53 -0.49
CA ALA A 16 0.09 3.86 -0.78
C ALA A 16 -1.10 4.85 -0.79
N VAL A 17 -1.13 5.88 0.07
CA VAL A 17 -2.14 6.96 -0.02
C VAL A 17 -2.03 7.72 -1.34
N ILE A 18 -0.81 8.08 -1.76
CA ILE A 18 -0.58 8.80 -3.01
C ILE A 18 -1.07 7.96 -4.19
N PHE A 19 -0.74 6.66 -4.22
CA PHE A 19 -1.21 5.76 -5.28
C PHE A 19 -2.73 5.61 -5.26
N ALA A 20 -3.37 5.47 -4.09
CA ALA A 20 -4.82 5.43 -3.98
C ALA A 20 -5.49 6.64 -4.65
N LEU A 21 -4.98 7.85 -4.38
CA LEU A 21 -5.51 9.08 -4.96
C LEU A 21 -5.32 9.13 -6.48
N ILE A 22 -4.14 8.73 -6.97
CA ILE A 22 -3.86 8.68 -8.42
C ILE A 22 -4.80 7.69 -9.11
N PHE A 23 -4.97 6.48 -8.56
CA PHE A 23 -5.84 5.46 -9.13
C PHE A 23 -7.32 5.87 -9.11
N MET A 24 -7.80 6.47 -8.02
CA MET A 24 -9.18 6.96 -7.94
C MET A 24 -9.42 8.16 -8.87
N ALA A 25 -8.48 9.10 -8.96
CA ALA A 25 -8.58 10.22 -9.89
C ALA A 25 -8.56 9.75 -11.36
N SER A 26 -7.72 8.76 -11.67
CA SER A 26 -7.65 8.14 -13.00
C SER A 26 -8.94 7.37 -13.31
N GLY A 27 -9.51 6.66 -12.34
CA GLY A 27 -10.81 5.98 -12.48
C GLY A 27 -11.96 6.96 -12.75
N ALA A 28 -11.99 8.09 -12.04
CA ALA A 28 -12.96 9.16 -12.28
C ALA A 28 -12.81 9.78 -13.66
N LEU A 29 -11.56 10.04 -14.08
CA LEU A 29 -11.24 10.59 -15.39
C LEU A 29 -11.67 9.63 -16.51
N VAL A 30 -11.26 8.37 -16.46
CA VAL A 30 -11.62 7.34 -17.45
C VAL A 30 -13.14 7.12 -17.49
N GLY A 31 -13.81 7.11 -16.33
CA GLY A 31 -15.27 7.01 -16.27
C GLY A 31 -15.97 8.21 -16.93
N SER A 32 -15.42 9.43 -16.79
CA SER A 32 -15.97 10.64 -17.40
C SER A 32 -15.65 10.79 -18.90
N LEU A 33 -14.53 10.22 -19.36
CA LEU A 33 -14.05 10.30 -20.74
C LEU A 33 -14.32 9.00 -21.53
N GLY A 34 -15.12 8.08 -20.99
CA GLY A 34 -15.27 6.72 -21.52
C GLY A 34 -15.80 6.59 -22.95
N GLY A 35 -16.35 7.68 -23.53
CA GLY A 35 -16.70 7.74 -24.95
C GLY A 35 -15.64 8.38 -25.86
N ALA A 36 -14.54 8.92 -25.30
CA ALA A 36 -13.51 9.66 -26.02
C ALA A 36 -12.20 8.88 -26.23
N PHE A 37 -12.03 7.73 -25.57
CA PHE A 37 -10.89 6.84 -25.76
C PHE A 37 -11.34 5.57 -26.50
N GLU A 38 -10.78 5.34 -27.70
CA GLU A 38 -10.90 4.04 -28.36
C GLU A 38 -10.06 3.02 -27.60
N ILE A 39 -10.71 2.14 -26.84
CA ILE A 39 -10.04 0.97 -26.24
C ILE A 39 -9.92 -0.06 -27.36
N GLU A 40 -8.69 -0.42 -27.73
CA GLU A 40 -8.41 -1.43 -28.75
C GLU A 40 -8.93 -2.80 -28.27
N GLY A 41 -10.10 -3.21 -28.77
CA GLY A 41 -10.78 -4.45 -28.38
C GLY A 41 -12.18 -4.60 -29.00
N ASN A 42 -12.68 -5.83 -29.09
CA ASN A 42 -13.99 -6.17 -29.68
C ASN A 42 -15.18 -5.84 -28.74
N LEU A 43 -15.01 -4.92 -27.80
CA LEU A 43 -16.03 -4.50 -26.83
C LEU A 43 -16.44 -3.06 -27.11
N PRO A 44 -17.72 -2.69 -26.94
CA PRO A 44 -18.15 -1.32 -27.13
C PRO A 44 -17.47 -0.41 -26.08
N ALA A 45 -17.04 0.78 -26.52
CA ALA A 45 -16.15 1.67 -25.77
C ALA A 45 -16.71 2.10 -24.40
N ASP A 46 -18.04 2.24 -24.31
CA ASP A 46 -18.77 2.53 -23.08
C ASP A 46 -18.60 1.42 -22.01
N GLN A 47 -18.69 0.16 -22.42
CA GLN A 47 -18.48 -0.99 -21.52
C GLN A 47 -17.01 -1.15 -21.16
N ALA A 48 -16.10 -0.93 -22.12
CA ALA A 48 -14.67 -1.01 -21.87
C ALA A 48 -14.22 0.06 -20.87
N ALA A 49 -14.66 1.31 -21.03
CA ALA A 49 -14.36 2.39 -20.10
C ALA A 49 -14.95 2.15 -18.71
N GLY A 50 -16.18 1.62 -18.62
CA GLY A 50 -16.80 1.25 -17.35
C GLY A 50 -16.00 0.16 -16.60
N LEU A 51 -15.49 -0.85 -17.31
CA LEU A 51 -14.66 -1.91 -16.74
C LEU A 51 -13.30 -1.37 -16.25
N VAL A 52 -12.65 -0.51 -17.03
CA VAL A 52 -11.37 0.10 -16.64
C VAL A 52 -11.56 1.02 -15.43
N ALA A 53 -12.57 1.89 -15.44
CA ALA A 53 -12.86 2.78 -14.30
C ALA A 53 -13.15 1.98 -13.02
N SER A 54 -13.96 0.93 -13.11
CA SER A 54 -14.27 0.06 -11.97
C SER A 54 -13.02 -0.62 -11.42
N SER A 55 -12.16 -1.11 -12.29
CA SER A 55 -10.89 -1.74 -11.92
C SER A 55 -9.96 -0.75 -11.21
N LEU A 56 -9.86 0.49 -11.69
CA LEU A 56 -9.05 1.55 -11.09
C LEU A 56 -9.58 1.96 -9.70
N TYR A 57 -10.91 2.00 -9.50
CA TYR A 57 -11.49 2.25 -8.18
C TYR A 57 -11.23 1.11 -7.19
N ILE A 58 -11.34 -0.14 -7.64
CA ILE A 58 -11.03 -1.32 -6.81
C ILE A 58 -9.56 -1.30 -6.39
N ILE A 59 -8.65 -1.03 -7.33
CA ILE A 59 -7.21 -0.90 -7.09
C ILE A 59 -6.94 0.26 -6.11
N GLY A 60 -7.57 1.41 -6.32
CA GLY A 60 -7.47 2.56 -5.42
C GLY A 60 -7.91 2.22 -3.99
N GLY A 61 -9.04 1.53 -3.84
CA GLY A 61 -9.55 1.07 -2.54
C GLY A 61 -8.62 0.09 -1.83
N LEU A 62 -8.08 -0.89 -2.53
CA LEU A 62 -7.05 -1.81 -1.99
C LEU A 62 -5.81 -1.07 -1.51
N SER A 63 -5.39 -0.04 -2.24
CA SER A 63 -4.25 0.80 -1.86
C SER A 63 -4.50 1.56 -0.56
N ILE A 64 -5.73 2.01 -0.29
CA ILE A 64 -6.12 2.62 1.00
C ILE A 64 -5.99 1.61 2.13
N VAL A 65 -6.43 0.36 1.93
CA VAL A 65 -6.29 -0.70 2.94
C VAL A 65 -4.80 -0.95 3.26
N GLY A 66 -3.96 -1.04 2.22
CA GLY A 66 -2.51 -1.14 2.38
C GLY A 66 -1.91 0.06 3.09
N ALA A 67 -2.37 1.27 2.79
CA ALA A 67 -1.92 2.50 3.44
C ALA A 67 -2.23 2.51 4.94
N VAL A 68 -3.46 2.18 5.33
CA VAL A 68 -3.88 2.15 6.73
C VAL A 68 -3.08 1.11 7.49
N LEU A 69 -2.96 -0.11 6.96
CA LEU A 69 -2.20 -1.18 7.60
C LEU A 69 -0.71 -0.85 7.70
N GLY A 70 -0.15 -0.18 6.69
CA GLY A 70 1.22 0.30 6.67
C GLY A 70 1.52 1.35 7.73
N ILE A 71 0.67 2.38 7.83
CA ILE A 71 0.80 3.45 8.83
C ILE A 71 0.61 2.90 10.24
N VAL A 72 -0.41 2.08 10.44
CA VAL A 72 -0.72 1.47 11.75
C VAL A 72 0.39 0.50 12.17
N GLY A 73 0.89 -0.33 11.24
CA GLY A 73 2.03 -1.22 11.46
C GLY A 73 3.32 -0.46 11.79
N GLY A 74 3.62 0.60 11.04
CA GLY A 74 4.77 1.48 11.29
C GLY A 74 4.68 2.21 12.65
N ALA A 75 3.51 2.72 13.01
CA ALA A 75 3.30 3.40 14.29
C ALA A 75 3.42 2.45 15.49
N MET A 76 2.98 1.19 15.35
CA MET A 76 3.07 0.17 16.40
C MET A 76 4.49 -0.41 16.59
N ALA A 77 5.42 -0.15 15.66
CA ALA A 77 6.79 -0.66 15.70
C ALA A 77 7.61 -0.20 16.92
N LYS A 78 7.15 0.81 17.68
CA LYS A 78 7.80 1.24 18.94
C LYS A 78 7.43 0.38 20.15
N LYS A 79 6.23 -0.22 20.19
CA LYS A 79 5.69 -0.91 21.37
C LYS A 79 5.59 -2.43 21.19
N LYS A 80 5.29 -2.93 19.99
CA LYS A 80 5.10 -4.36 19.72
C LYS A 80 5.73 -4.74 18.38
N ASN A 81 7.01 -5.14 18.42
CA ASN A 81 7.82 -5.37 17.22
C ASN A 81 7.25 -6.49 16.33
N ILE A 82 6.78 -7.60 16.92
CA ILE A 82 6.17 -8.73 16.18
C ILE A 82 4.85 -8.32 15.51
N LEU A 83 3.99 -7.58 16.24
CA LEU A 83 2.68 -7.17 15.73
C LEU A 83 2.81 -6.16 14.58
N ALA A 84 3.77 -5.24 14.69
CA ALA A 84 4.12 -4.31 13.62
C ALA A 84 4.62 -5.03 12.37
N GLY A 85 5.43 -6.09 12.54
CA GLY A 85 5.89 -6.94 11.45
C GLY A 85 4.74 -7.58 10.69
N ILE A 86 3.79 -8.21 11.40
CA ILE A 86 2.61 -8.82 10.79
C ILE A 86 1.79 -7.78 10.03
N PHE A 87 1.49 -6.63 10.62
CA PHE A 87 0.73 -5.57 9.96
C PHE A 87 1.39 -5.06 8.69
N LEU A 88 2.73 -4.92 8.68
CA LEU A 88 3.47 -4.50 7.50
C LEU A 88 3.47 -5.58 6.41
N ILE A 89 3.63 -6.85 6.76
CA ILE A 89 3.51 -7.95 5.77
C ILE A 89 2.11 -8.02 5.18
N VAL A 90 1.06 -7.86 6.00
CA VAL A 90 -0.32 -7.84 5.52
C VAL A 90 -0.59 -6.61 4.65
N ALA A 91 0.01 -5.45 4.93
CA ALA A 91 -0.05 -4.26 4.08
C ALA A 91 0.61 -4.45 2.70
N ALA A 92 1.59 -5.34 2.60
CA ALA A 92 2.27 -5.65 1.35
C ALA A 92 1.38 -6.41 0.35
N ILE A 93 0.44 -7.23 0.85
CA ILE A 93 -0.48 -8.04 0.03
C ILE A 93 -1.35 -7.16 -0.89
N PRO A 94 -2.16 -6.20 -0.39
CA PRO A 94 -2.95 -5.34 -1.27
C PRO A 94 -2.08 -4.44 -2.14
N SER A 95 -0.88 -4.07 -1.67
CA SER A 95 0.06 -3.24 -2.42
C SER A 95 0.64 -3.97 -3.65
N LEU A 96 0.79 -5.29 -3.59
CA LEU A 96 1.24 -6.12 -4.72
C LEU A 96 0.27 -6.09 -5.92
N PHE A 97 -1.04 -5.98 -5.66
CA PHE A 97 -2.06 -5.99 -6.72
C PHE A 97 -2.22 -4.63 -7.41
N THR A 98 -1.56 -3.58 -6.94
CA THR A 98 -1.75 -2.21 -7.47
C THR A 98 -0.80 -1.83 -8.61
N GLY A 99 0.01 -2.77 -9.13
CA GLY A 99 0.96 -2.55 -10.23
C GLY A 99 2.13 -1.62 -9.86
N LEU A 100 1.84 -0.34 -9.62
CA LEU A 100 2.79 0.68 -9.12
C LEU A 100 3.13 0.49 -7.63
N GLY A 101 2.26 -0.16 -6.85
CA GLY A 101 2.51 -0.43 -5.44
C GLY A 101 3.52 -1.53 -5.17
N ILE A 102 4.21 -2.07 -6.19
CA ILE A 102 5.37 -2.95 -6.00
C ILE A 102 6.43 -2.24 -5.14
N ILE A 103 6.66 -0.94 -5.37
CA ILE A 103 7.61 -0.14 -4.57
C ILE A 103 7.15 -0.05 -3.11
N ALA A 104 5.86 0.22 -2.89
CA ALA A 104 5.27 0.26 -1.55
C ALA A 104 5.31 -1.12 -0.87
N SER A 105 5.08 -2.20 -1.62
CA SER A 105 5.16 -3.57 -1.15
C SER A 105 6.57 -3.95 -0.71
N ILE A 106 7.60 -3.58 -1.48
CA ILE A 106 9.01 -3.80 -1.07
C ILE A 106 9.32 -3.05 0.22
N LEU A 107 8.89 -1.80 0.35
CA LEU A 107 9.05 -1.03 1.59
C LEU A 107 8.31 -1.68 2.77
N PHE A 108 7.11 -2.20 2.56
CA PHE A 108 6.37 -2.92 3.59
C PHE A 108 7.03 -4.25 3.98
N ILE A 109 7.57 -4.99 3.02
CA ILE A 109 8.29 -6.25 3.28
C ILE A 109 9.56 -5.97 4.08
N ILE A 110 10.39 -5.02 3.63
CA ILE A 110 11.63 -4.66 4.34
C ILE A 110 11.30 -4.13 5.74
N GLY A 111 10.25 -3.32 5.88
CA GLY A 111 9.80 -2.77 7.15
C GLY A 111 9.30 -3.85 8.09
N GLY A 112 8.57 -4.84 7.55
CA GLY A 112 8.08 -6.01 8.26
C GLY A 112 9.22 -6.91 8.75
N VAL A 113 10.20 -7.22 7.89
CA VAL A 113 11.37 -8.01 8.26
C VAL A 113 12.18 -7.32 9.36
N PHE A 114 12.41 -6.01 9.26
CA PHE A 114 13.10 -5.26 10.32
C PHE A 114 12.30 -5.19 11.63
N ALA A 115 10.98 -5.27 11.57
CA ALA A 115 10.14 -5.35 12.77
C ALA A 115 10.18 -6.75 13.42
N PHE A 116 10.43 -7.82 12.65
CA PHE A 116 10.58 -9.18 13.17
C PHE A 116 11.93 -9.46 13.82
N ILE A 117 12.98 -8.69 13.54
CA ILE A 117 14.28 -8.86 14.22
C ILE A 117 14.10 -8.45 15.69
N PRO A 118 14.07 -9.42 16.63
CA PRO A 118 13.87 -9.12 18.03
C PRO A 118 15.12 -8.42 18.55
N GLN A 119 15.00 -7.16 18.93
CA GLN A 119 16.07 -6.48 19.64
C GLN A 119 16.11 -7.07 21.05
N LYS A 120 17.16 -7.84 21.38
CA LYS A 120 17.53 -8.10 22.78
C LYS A 120 17.49 -6.75 23.48
N ASP A 121 16.61 -6.62 24.46
CA ASP A 121 16.33 -5.35 25.09
C ASP A 121 17.64 -4.67 25.52
N LYS A 122 17.72 -3.36 25.29
CA LYS A 122 18.59 -2.48 26.09
C LYS A 122 18.04 -2.44 27.52
N GLN A 123 17.99 -3.59 28.18
CA GLN A 123 17.74 -3.80 29.62
C GLN A 123 18.90 -4.56 30.29
N ALA A 124 20.07 -4.59 29.65
CA ALA A 124 21.29 -5.17 30.23
C ALA A 124 22.42 -4.14 30.41
N ALA A 125 22.10 -2.86 30.60
CA ALA A 125 23.10 -1.80 30.81
C ALA A 125 22.63 -0.73 31.81
N ALA A 126 21.87 -1.14 32.83
CA ALA A 126 21.50 -0.30 33.96
C ALA A 126 21.28 -1.13 35.25
N GLU A 127 22.09 -2.18 35.43
CA GLU A 127 22.39 -2.78 36.74
C GLU A 127 23.89 -2.73 36.97
#